data_AF-A0A7S2BSC7-F1
#
_entry.id   AF-A0A7S2BSC7-F1
#
_cell.length_a   1.000
_cell.length_b   1.000
_cell.length_c   1.000
_cell.angle_alpha   90.00
_cell.angle_beta   90.00
_cell.angle_gamma   90.00
#
_symmetry.space_group_name_H-M   'P 1'
#
loop_
_entity.id
_entity.type
_entity.pdbx_description
1 polymer ?
#
loop_
_entity_poly.entity_id
_entity_poly.type
_entity_poly.pdbx_seq_one_letter_code
_entity_poly.pdbx_strand_id
1 'polypeptide(L)'
;GYFTGFMRFRSRGTSSIPDIDEWFGRHQSEANSPDDANAHATPECTVCLSQPPTHLCIPCGHKCLCKDCSDQLLAHAQQQRNPNQCPVCRHDVVGCFRVYDT
;
A
#
# COMPACT_ATOMS: atom_id res chain seq x y z
N GLY A 1 -26.11 -56.30 -2.42
CA GLY A 1 -26.26 -55.91 -3.83
C GLY A 1 -24.89 -55.65 -4.43
N TYR A 2 -24.63 -56.30 -5.58
CA TYR A 2 -23.97 -55.77 -6.81
C TYR A 2 -22.67 -54.96 -6.67
N PHE A 3 -21.62 -55.12 -7.46
CA PHE A 3 -21.24 -56.08 -8.50
C PHE A 3 -19.75 -55.75 -8.78
N THR A 4 -18.99 -56.76 -9.16
CA THR A 4 -17.62 -56.72 -9.69
C THR A 4 -17.37 -55.66 -10.77
N GLY A 5 -16.15 -55.12 -10.87
CA GLY A 5 -15.81 -54.37 -12.09
C GLY A 5 -14.48 -53.62 -12.12
N PHE A 6 -13.34 -54.31 -11.94
CA PHE A 6 -12.07 -53.82 -12.48
C PHE A 6 -12.10 -53.99 -14.01
N MET A 7 -12.51 -52.95 -14.75
CA MET A 7 -12.36 -52.87 -16.20
C MET A 7 -11.21 -51.93 -16.56
N ARG A 8 -10.29 -52.48 -17.36
CA ARG A 8 -9.03 -51.88 -17.82
C ARG A 8 -9.27 -50.77 -18.86
N PHE A 9 -8.14 -50.16 -19.29
CA PHE A 9 -7.87 -49.43 -20.54
C PHE A 9 -7.67 -47.91 -20.28
N ARG A 10 -6.62 -47.23 -20.74
CA ARG A 10 -5.81 -47.41 -21.95
C ARG A 10 -4.58 -46.47 -21.92
N SER A 11 -3.45 -46.97 -22.41
CA SER A 11 -2.38 -46.29 -23.15
C SER A 11 -1.73 -44.98 -22.68
N ARG A 12 -0.40 -45.09 -22.51
CA ARG A 12 0.66 -44.18 -22.97
C ARG A 12 0.35 -42.67 -22.95
N GLY A 13 0.95 -41.98 -21.99
CA GLY A 13 1.26 -40.56 -22.11
C GLY A 13 2.57 -40.33 -21.38
N THR A 14 3.64 -40.08 -22.12
CA THR A 14 4.87 -39.52 -21.58
C THR A 14 4.51 -38.14 -21.03
N SER A 15 4.25 -38.01 -19.73
CA SER A 15 4.03 -36.69 -19.13
C SER A 15 5.40 -36.07 -18.89
N SER A 16 5.99 -35.61 -19.98
CA SER A 16 7.01 -34.57 -19.99
C SER A 16 6.49 -33.44 -19.10
N ILE A 17 7.20 -33.15 -18.02
CA ILE A 17 6.96 -31.96 -17.22
C ILE A 17 7.04 -30.77 -18.20
N PRO A 18 5.99 -29.94 -18.33
CA PRO A 18 6.06 -28.78 -19.22
C PRO A 18 7.16 -27.84 -18.74
N ASP A 19 7.88 -27.27 -19.70
CA ASP A 19 9.01 -26.39 -19.49
C ASP A 19 8.60 -25.17 -18.65
N ILE A 20 9.41 -24.82 -17.66
CA ILE A 20 9.19 -23.71 -16.73
C ILE A 20 9.03 -22.35 -17.45
N ASP A 21 9.48 -22.24 -18.71
CA ASP A 21 9.32 -21.06 -19.55
C ASP A 21 7.84 -20.72 -19.90
N GLU A 22 6.91 -21.69 -19.85
CA GLU A 22 5.49 -21.39 -20.13
C GLU A 22 4.74 -20.73 -18.95
N TRP A 23 5.23 -20.87 -17.70
CA TRP A 23 4.56 -20.26 -16.54
C TRP A 23 4.93 -18.78 -16.37
N PHE A 24 6.16 -18.41 -16.72
CA PHE A 24 6.60 -17.01 -16.73
C PHE A 24 6.12 -16.23 -17.96
N GLY A 25 5.65 -16.92 -19.02
CA GLY A 25 5.31 -16.32 -20.30
C GLY A 25 3.86 -15.84 -20.50
N ARG A 26 2.99 -15.93 -19.48
CA ARG A 26 1.56 -15.59 -19.67
C ARG A 26 0.99 -14.69 -18.58
N HIS A 27 1.40 -13.42 -18.56
CA HIS A 27 0.57 -12.27 -18.17
C HIS A 27 1.22 -10.95 -18.64
N GLN A 28 1.34 -10.78 -19.96
CA GLN A 28 1.49 -9.45 -20.56
C GLN A 28 0.22 -9.18 -21.37
N SER A 29 -0.73 -8.50 -20.73
CA SER A 29 -1.77 -7.78 -21.42
C SER A 29 -1.77 -6.38 -20.81
N GLU A 30 -1.13 -5.47 -21.53
CA GLU A 30 -1.03 -4.05 -21.22
C GLU A 30 -2.40 -3.44 -20.87
N ALA A 31 -2.48 -2.92 -19.65
CA ALA A 31 -3.49 -1.95 -19.26
C ALA A 31 -2.81 -0.88 -18.41
N ASN A 32 -2.24 0.16 -19.04
CA ASN A 32 -2.67 1.53 -18.78
C ASN A 32 -2.02 2.53 -19.74
N SER A 33 -2.82 3.50 -20.14
CA SER A 33 -2.52 4.63 -21.03
C SER A 33 -1.39 5.51 -20.45
N PRO A 34 -0.42 5.98 -21.24
CA PRO A 34 0.55 6.97 -20.80
C PRO A 34 -0.08 8.38 -20.90
N ASP A 35 -1.01 8.67 -20.01
CA ASP A 35 -1.38 10.06 -19.68
C ASP A 35 -0.44 10.55 -18.56
N ASP A 36 0.87 10.46 -18.81
CA ASP A 36 1.93 10.88 -17.88
C ASP A 36 2.28 12.35 -18.11
N ALA A 37 1.28 13.21 -17.91
CA ALA A 37 1.48 14.64 -17.74
C ALA A 37 1.16 14.99 -16.28
N ASN A 38 2.22 15.13 -15.47
CA ASN A 38 2.26 15.69 -14.11
C ASN A 38 2.42 14.69 -12.94
N ALA A 39 3.64 14.22 -12.71
CA ALA A 39 3.98 13.55 -11.45
C ALA A 39 5.39 13.87 -10.94
N HIS A 40 5.85 15.13 -11.08
CA HIS A 40 6.73 15.72 -10.06
C HIS A 40 5.85 16.18 -8.89
N ALA A 41 5.07 15.26 -8.31
CA ALA A 41 4.33 15.53 -7.09
C ALA A 41 5.36 15.62 -5.96
N THR A 42 5.86 16.83 -5.72
CA THR A 42 6.63 17.10 -4.50
C THR A 42 5.82 16.60 -3.31
N PRO A 43 6.42 15.91 -2.34
CA PRO A 43 5.67 15.46 -1.18
C PRO A 43 5.05 16.68 -0.50
N GLU A 44 3.72 16.69 -0.37
CA GLU A 44 2.94 17.76 0.25
C GLU A 44 2.21 17.23 1.49
N CYS A 45 1.87 18.15 2.39
CA CYS A 45 1.07 17.86 3.57
C CYS A 45 -0.29 17.31 3.14
N THR A 46 -0.65 16.13 3.63
CA THR A 46 -1.90 15.44 3.22
C THR A 46 -3.17 16.14 3.74
N VAL A 47 -3.02 17.15 4.60
CA VAL A 47 -4.14 17.90 5.20
C VAL A 47 -4.38 19.21 4.45
N CYS A 48 -3.35 20.03 4.25
CA CYS A 48 -3.50 21.33 3.60
C CYS A 48 -3.12 21.36 2.12
N LEU A 49 -2.40 20.34 1.63
CA LEU A 49 -1.95 20.22 0.22
C LEU A 49 -1.28 21.50 -0.31
N SER A 50 -0.60 22.25 0.57
CA SER A 50 -0.04 23.58 0.24
C SER A 50 1.42 23.73 0.67
N GLN A 51 1.87 22.95 1.64
CA GLN A 51 3.21 23.02 2.22
C GLN A 51 3.82 21.62 2.24
N PRO A 52 5.17 21.52 2.15
CA PRO A 52 5.84 20.23 2.26
C PRO A 52 5.67 19.64 3.67
N PRO A 53 5.57 18.31 3.81
CA PRO A 53 5.47 17.66 5.09
C PRO A 53 6.85 17.75 5.76
N THR A 54 6.87 18.30 6.96
CA THR A 54 8.08 18.52 7.76
C THR A 54 8.02 17.79 9.09
N HIS A 55 6.85 17.26 9.46
CA HIS A 55 6.60 16.63 10.75
C HIS A 55 6.25 15.15 10.59
N LEU A 56 6.82 14.33 11.47
CA LEU A 56 6.55 12.90 11.62
C LEU A 56 5.52 12.67 12.72
N CYS A 57 4.58 11.75 12.48
CA CYS A 57 3.68 11.25 13.50
C CYS A 57 4.31 10.09 14.27
N ILE A 58 4.23 10.08 15.60
CA ILE A 58 4.72 8.99 16.47
C ILE A 58 3.53 8.23 17.06
N PRO A 59 3.53 6.88 17.05
CA PRO A 59 4.66 5.98 16.78
C PRO A 59 4.83 5.53 15.32
N CYS A 60 3.91 5.88 14.43
CA CYS A 60 3.88 5.28 13.08
C CYS A 60 4.98 5.73 12.12
N GLY A 61 5.65 6.86 12.38
CA GLY A 61 6.77 7.36 11.57
C GLY A 61 6.39 7.93 10.20
N HIS A 62 5.13 8.26 9.94
CA HIS A 62 4.72 8.84 8.65
C HIS A 62 4.93 10.35 8.61
N LYS A 63 5.71 10.83 7.63
CA LYS A 63 5.97 12.25 7.33
C LYS A 63 4.86 12.78 6.42
N CYS A 64 3.74 13.15 7.02
CA CYS A 64 2.52 13.54 6.27
C CYS A 64 1.99 14.94 6.62
N LEU A 65 2.58 15.63 7.61
CA LEU A 65 2.07 16.90 8.12
C LEU A 65 3.10 18.03 7.96
N CYS A 66 2.61 19.22 7.62
CA CYS A 66 3.38 20.46 7.77
C CYS A 66 3.34 20.97 9.22
N LYS A 67 4.08 22.05 9.49
CA LYS A 67 4.14 22.67 10.82
C LYS A 67 2.75 23.06 11.33
N ASP A 68 2.02 23.83 10.54
CA ASP A 68 0.73 24.39 10.96
C ASP A 68 -0.31 23.29 11.20
N CYS A 69 -0.39 22.28 10.32
CA CYS A 69 -1.30 21.14 10.50
C CYS A 69 -0.89 20.27 11.70
N SER A 70 0.40 20.13 11.99
CA SER A 70 0.84 19.37 13.17
C SER A 70 0.49 20.09 14.48
N ASP A 71 0.62 21.42 14.53
CA ASP A 71 0.26 22.25 15.69
C ASP A 71 -1.26 22.17 15.93
N GLN A 72 -2.06 22.25 14.86
CA GLN A 72 -3.52 22.08 14.93
C GLN A 72 -3.90 20.70 15.43
N LEU A 73 -3.27 19.63 14.91
CA LEU A 73 -3.54 18.27 15.36
C LEU A 73 -3.32 18.16 16.88
N LEU A 74 -2.18 18.61 17.40
CA LEU A 74 -1.89 18.63 18.83
C LEU A 74 -2.91 19.46 19.64
N ALA A 75 -3.31 20.63 19.15
CA ALA A 75 -4.32 21.45 19.79
C ALA A 75 -5.71 20.77 19.84
N HIS A 76 -6.09 20.09 18.75
CA HIS A 76 -7.33 19.32 18.70
C HIS A 76 -7.31 18.11 19.63
N ALA A 77 -6.17 17.45 19.84
CA ALA A 77 -6.02 16.36 20.83
C ALA A 77 -6.33 16.82 22.25
N GLN A 78 -6.01 18.08 22.56
CA GLN A 78 -6.24 18.64 23.90
C GLN A 78 -7.69 19.07 24.09
N GLN A 79 -8.33 19.57 23.02
CA GLN A 79 -9.69 20.11 23.08
C GLN A 79 -10.77 19.04 22.90
N GLN A 80 -10.52 18.05 22.04
CA GLN A 80 -11.46 16.97 21.78
C GLN A 80 -11.03 15.70 22.53
N ARG A 81 -11.99 15.02 23.17
CA ARG A 81 -11.78 13.69 23.77
C ARG A 81 -11.57 12.57 22.73
N ASN A 82 -11.31 12.91 21.46
CA ASN A 82 -11.15 11.95 20.39
C ASN A 82 -9.65 11.74 20.11
N PRO A 83 -9.19 10.49 19.92
CA PRO A 83 -7.78 10.24 19.63
C PRO A 83 -7.43 10.83 18.26
N ASN A 84 -6.31 11.54 18.20
CA ASN A 84 -5.74 11.96 16.94
C ASN A 84 -5.16 10.75 16.22
N GLN A 85 -5.50 10.58 14.95
CA GLN A 85 -5.03 9.46 14.14
C GLN A 85 -4.20 9.94 12.97
N CYS A 86 -3.20 9.15 12.60
CA CYS A 86 -2.37 9.43 11.45
C CYS A 86 -3.21 9.34 10.17
N PRO A 87 -3.20 10.33 9.26
CA PRO A 87 -4.00 10.29 8.04
C PRO A 87 -3.56 9.18 7.07
N VAL A 88 -2.34 8.67 7.19
CA VAL A 88 -1.79 7.61 6.33
C VAL A 88 -2.16 6.21 6.84
N CYS A 89 -1.90 5.93 8.11
CA CYS A 89 -2.05 4.57 8.67
C CYS A 89 -3.12 4.43 9.75
N ARG A 90 -3.83 5.52 10.08
CA ARG A 90 -4.89 5.60 11.11
C ARG A 90 -4.47 5.18 12.52
N HIS A 91 -3.17 5.10 12.76
CA HIS A 91 -2.64 4.80 14.08
C HIS A 91 -2.75 6.01 15.00
N ASP A 92 -2.99 5.77 16.29
CA ASP A 92 -3.11 6.84 17.28
C ASP A 92 -1.79 7.60 17.41
N VAL A 93 -1.87 8.92 17.27
CA VAL A 93 -0.74 9.83 17.28
C VAL A 93 -0.53 10.31 18.71
N VAL A 94 0.60 9.92 19.29
CA VAL A 94 1.04 10.36 20.63
C VAL A 94 1.68 11.76 20.54
N GLY A 95 2.33 12.05 19.41
CA GLY A 95 2.94 13.35 19.17
C GLY A 95 3.50 13.49 17.76
N CYS A 96 3.89 14.73 17.43
CA CYS A 96 4.48 15.09 16.15
C CYS A 96 5.87 15.68 16.37
N PHE A 97 6.88 15.22 15.63
CA PHE A 97 8.25 15.77 15.68
C PHE A 97 8.67 16.32 14.33
N ARG A 98 9.35 17.47 14.35
CA ARG A 98 9.91 18.06 13.13
C ARG A 98 11.17 17.30 12.69
N VAL A 99 11.24 17.00 11.39
CA VAL A 99 12.40 16.38 10.73
C VAL A 99 13.10 17.39 9.85
N TYR A 100 14.43 17.34 9.88
CA TYR A 100 15.30 18.12 9.02
C TYR A 100 16.09 17.12 8.16
N ASP A 101 15.86 17.15 6.84
CA ASP A 101 16.70 16.39 5.90
C ASP A 101 18.05 17.12 5.80
N THR A 102 19.16 16.40 5.98
CA THR A 102 20.54 16.93 5.97
C THR A 102 21.18 16.72 4.60
#